data_AF-Q5JRI8-F1
#
_entry.id   AF-Q5JRI8-F1
#
_cell.length_a   1.000
_cell.length_b   1.000
_cell.length_c   1.000
_cell.angle_alpha   90.00
_cell.angle_beta   90.00
_cell.angle_gamma   90.00
#
_symmetry.space_group_name_H-M   'P 1'
#
loop_
_entity.id
_entity.type
_entity.pdbx_description
1 polymer ?
#
loop_
_entity_poly.entity_id
_entity_poly.type
_entity_poly.pdbx_seq_one_letter_code
_entity_poly.pdbx_strand_id
1 'polypeptide(L)'
;MDLLRELKAMPITLHLLQSTRVGMSVNALRKQSSDEEVIALAKSLIKSWKKLLDASDAKARERGRGMPLPTSSRDASEAPDP
;
A
#
# COMPACT_ATOMS: atom_id res chain seq x y z
N MET A 1 26.39 -3.79 -4.69
CA MET A 1 25.95 -3.22 -3.40
C MET A 1 25.20 -1.90 -3.58
N ASP A 2 25.56 -1.11 -4.59
CA ASP A 2 25.09 0.27 -4.79
C ASP A 2 23.59 0.38 -5.04
N LEU A 3 23.00 -0.52 -5.83
CA LEU A 3 21.56 -0.52 -6.10
C LEU A 3 20.68 -0.57 -4.83
N LEU A 4 21.06 -1.35 -3.81
CA LEU A 4 20.30 -1.41 -2.55
C LEU A 4 20.41 -0.12 -1.74
N ARG A 5 21.58 0.54 -1.79
CA ARG A 5 21.81 1.81 -1.09
C ARG A 5 21.03 2.93 -1.78
N GLU A 6 21.00 2.93 -3.10
CA GLU A 6 20.21 3.85 -3.91
C GLU A 6 18.70 3.68 -3.67
N LEU A 7 18.23 2.43 -3.61
CA LEU A 7 16.84 2.11 -3.24
C LEU A 7 16.48 2.56 -1.81
N LYS A 8 17.46 2.57 -0.90
CA LYS A 8 17.27 3.08 0.47
C LYS A 8 17.29 4.61 0.52
N ALA A 9 18.05 5.26 -0.35
CA ALA A 9 18.17 6.71 -0.42
C ALA A 9 16.96 7.37 -1.12
N MET A 10 16.30 6.65 -2.03
CA MET A 10 15.09 7.13 -2.68
C MET A 10 13.87 7.01 -1.76
N PRO A 11 12.99 8.02 -1.69
CA PRO A 11 11.72 7.93 -0.98
C PRO A 11 10.76 7.00 -1.72
N ILE A 12 10.87 5.70 -1.48
CA ILE A 12 9.95 4.70 -2.02
C ILE A 12 8.56 4.90 -1.38
N THR A 13 7.60 5.27 -2.22
CA THR A 13 6.18 5.29 -1.83
C THR A 13 5.53 3.93 -2.13
N LEU A 14 4.42 3.64 -1.46
CA LEU A 14 3.65 2.42 -1.71
C LEU A 14 3.25 2.28 -3.18
N HIS A 15 2.80 3.38 -3.80
CA HIS A 15 2.44 3.41 -5.20
C HIS A 15 3.61 2.99 -6.08
N LEU A 16 4.80 3.55 -5.85
CA LEU A 16 5.99 3.19 -6.61
C LEU A 16 6.37 1.72 -6.41
N LEU A 17 6.26 1.20 -5.19
CA LEU A 17 6.54 -0.21 -4.86
C LEU A 17 5.60 -1.18 -5.61
N GLN A 18 4.31 -0.85 -5.70
CA GLN A 18 3.30 -1.63 -6.42
C GLN A 18 3.47 -1.51 -7.95
N SER A 19 3.65 -0.29 -8.47
CA SER A 19 3.80 -0.03 -9.90
C SER A 19 5.08 -0.62 -10.49
N THR A 20 6.21 -0.49 -9.79
CA THR A 20 7.51 -1.01 -10.27
C THR A 20 7.73 -2.48 -9.93
N ARG A 21 6.92 -3.05 -9.03
CA ARG A 21 7.11 -4.40 -8.47
C ARG A 21 8.53 -4.65 -7.90
N VAL A 22 9.23 -3.60 -7.47
CA VAL A 22 10.60 -3.70 -6.96
C VAL A 22 10.73 -4.64 -5.74
N GLY A 23 9.64 -4.83 -4.97
CA GLY A 23 9.58 -5.82 -3.89
C GLY A 23 9.84 -7.26 -4.35
N MET A 24 9.40 -7.62 -5.56
CA MET A 24 9.64 -8.95 -6.13
C MET A 24 11.10 -9.10 -6.56
N SER A 25 11.65 -8.10 -7.23
CA SER A 25 13.05 -8.07 -7.67
C SER A 25 14.01 -8.15 -6.49
N VAL A 26 13.76 -7.42 -5.40
CA VAL A 26 14.59 -7.49 -4.18
C VAL A 26 14.41 -8.81 -3.43
N ASN A 27 13.21 -9.41 -3.46
CA ASN A 27 13.01 -10.75 -2.89
C ASN A 27 13.75 -11.84 -3.68
N ALA A 28 13.76 -11.75 -5.01
CA ALA A 28 14.55 -12.62 -5.86
C ALA A 28 16.05 -12.42 -5.59
N LEU A 29 16.50 -11.17 -5.53
CA LEU A 29 17.89 -10.83 -5.17
C LEU A 29 18.28 -11.44 -3.83
N ARG A 30 17.43 -11.35 -2.79
CA ARG A 30 17.68 -12.00 -1.50
C ARG A 30 17.85 -13.52 -1.61
N LYS A 31 17.09 -14.19 -2.48
CA LYS A 31 17.16 -15.66 -2.65
C LYS A 31 18.36 -16.11 -3.51
N GLN A 32 18.81 -15.25 -4.41
CA GLN A 32 19.86 -15.57 -5.39
C GLN A 32 21.24 -15.06 -4.97
N SER A 33 21.30 -14.03 -4.12
CA SER A 33 22.56 -13.53 -3.55
C SER A 33 23.09 -14.46 -2.47
N SER A 34 24.40 -14.69 -2.49
CA SER A 34 25.14 -15.41 -1.44
C SER A 34 25.82 -14.47 -0.44
N ASP A 35 25.87 -13.17 -0.75
CA ASP A 35 26.46 -12.14 0.11
C ASP A 35 25.55 -11.81 1.30
N GLU A 36 26.03 -12.09 2.51
CA GLU A 36 25.27 -11.82 3.74
C GLU A 36 24.91 -10.33 3.90
N GLU A 37 25.78 -9.42 3.47
CA GLU A 37 25.50 -7.98 3.50
C GLU A 37 24.37 -7.58 2.54
N VAL A 38 24.33 -8.13 1.33
CA VAL A 38 23.22 -7.93 0.37
C VAL A 38 21.92 -8.45 0.95
N ILE A 39 21.96 -9.65 1.52
CA ILE A 39 20.80 -10.31 2.11
C ILE A 39 20.25 -9.48 3.29
N ALA A 40 21.12 -8.96 4.16
CA ALA A 40 20.74 -8.14 5.30
C ALA A 40 20.08 -6.82 4.87
N LEU A 41 20.67 -6.14 3.87
CA LEU A 41 20.09 -4.92 3.29
C LEU A 41 18.75 -5.19 2.62
N ALA A 42 18.65 -6.26 1.82
CA ALA A 42 17.41 -6.67 1.17
C ALA A 42 16.31 -7.00 2.18
N LYS A 43 16.64 -7.73 3.26
CA LYS A 43 15.69 -8.02 4.36
C LYS A 43 15.18 -6.74 5.01
N SER A 44 16.04 -5.74 5.20
CA SER A 44 15.67 -4.45 5.80
C SER A 44 14.75 -3.63 4.90
N LEU A 45 15.01 -3.62 3.58
CA LEU A 45 14.13 -2.98 2.60
C LEU A 45 12.76 -3.66 2.55
N ILE A 46 12.72 -5.00 2.43
CA ILE A 46 11.47 -5.77 2.40
C ILE A 46 10.64 -5.53 3.66
N LYS A 47 11.26 -5.47 4.85
CA LYS A 47 10.56 -5.19 6.11
C LYS A 47 9.95 -3.78 6.12
N SER A 48 10.70 -2.78 5.68
CA SER A 48 10.24 -1.38 5.64
C SER A 48 9.08 -1.20 4.65
N TRP A 49 9.18 -1.84 3.49
CA TRP A 49 8.13 -1.86 2.47
C TRP A 49 6.87 -2.59 2.91
N LYS A 50 7.00 -3.75 3.57
CA LYS A 50 5.86 -4.47 4.13
C LYS A 50 5.08 -3.64 5.16
N LYS A 51 5.79 -2.88 5.99
CA LYS A 51 5.18 -1.94 6.94
C LYS A 51 4.41 -0.79 6.25
N LEU A 52 4.91 -0.29 5.12
CA LEU A 52 4.19 0.71 4.31
C LEU A 52 2.89 0.13 3.71
N LEU A 53 2.91 -1.15 3.30
CA LEU A 53 1.72 -1.88 2.85
C LEU A 53 0.68 -2.02 3.95
N ASP A 54 1.06 -2.52 5.14
CA ASP A 54 0.17 -2.65 6.29
C ASP A 54 -0.44 -1.30 6.72
N ALA A 55 0.37 -0.23 6.73
CA ALA A 55 -0.10 1.11 7.11
C ALA A 55 -1.07 1.71 6.07
N SER A 56 -0.84 1.47 4.77
CA SER A 56 -1.72 1.98 3.71
C SER A 56 -3.03 1.20 3.62
N ASP A 57 -3.03 -0.10 3.88
CA ASP A 57 -4.26 -0.92 3.88
C ASP A 57 -5.23 -0.47 4.99
N ALA A 58 -4.68 -0.16 6.17
CA ALA A 58 -5.44 0.43 7.27
C ALA A 58 -6.08 1.78 6.88
N LYS A 59 -5.35 2.63 6.15
CA LYS A 59 -5.85 3.94 5.69
C LYS A 59 -6.82 3.84 4.51
N ALA A 60 -6.69 2.84 3.64
CA ALA A 60 -7.64 2.56 2.58
C ALA A 60 -9.00 2.10 3.14
N ARG A 61 -8.99 1.32 4.22
CA ARG A 61 -10.23 0.90 4.91
C ARG A 61 -10.98 2.03 5.61
N GLU A 62 -10.28 3.04 6.14
CA GLU A 62 -10.94 4.22 6.74
C GLU A 62 -11.63 5.10 5.70
N ARG A 63 -11.09 5.22 4.47
CA ARG A 63 -11.71 6.03 3.40
C ARG A 63 -12.91 5.37 2.71
N GLY A 64 -13.18 4.09 2.97
CA GLY A 64 -14.34 3.37 2.43
C GLY A 64 -15.60 3.40 3.31
N ARG A 65 -15.53 3.97 4.52
CA ARG A 65 -16.66 4.05 5.48
C ARG A 65 -17.23 5.46 5.65
N GLY A 66 -16.90 6.39 4.76
CA GLY A 66 -17.27 7.80 4.86
C GLY A 66 -18.26 8.32 3.81
N MET A 67 -18.87 7.45 2.99
CA MET A 67 -19.99 7.86 2.15
C MET A 67 -21.29 7.54 2.89
N PRO A 68 -21.93 8.51 3.58
CA PRO A 68 -23.34 8.34 3.88
C PRO A 68 -24.04 8.22 2.54
N LEU A 69 -24.61 7.05 2.28
CA LEU A 69 -25.59 6.89 1.21
C LEU A 69 -26.60 8.04 1.37
N PRO A 70 -26.99 8.74 0.29
CA PRO A 70 -28.19 9.55 0.37
C PRO A 70 -29.32 8.57 0.63
N THR A 71 -29.81 8.52 1.88
CA THR A 71 -31.10 7.92 2.18
C THR A 71 -32.07 8.63 1.27
N SER A 72 -32.57 7.90 0.27
CA SER A 72 -33.68 8.29 -0.57
C SER A 72 -34.83 8.64 0.35
N SER A 73 -34.93 9.92 0.72
CA SER A 73 -36.01 10.46 1.52
C SER A 73 -37.18 10.52 0.56
N ARG A 74 -38.00 9.49 0.66
CA ARG A 74 -39.24 9.30 -0.09
C ARG A 74 -40.23 10.32 0.42
N ASP A 75 -40.12 11.55 -0.09
CA ASP A 75 -41.15 12.58 0.06
C ASP A 75 -42.28 12.24 -0.91
N ALA A 76 -43.17 11.37 -0.47
CA ALA A 76 -44.47 11.19 -1.10
C ALA A 76 -45.46 12.05 -0.31
N SER A 77 -45.53 13.32 -0.71
CA SER A 77 -46.52 14.29 -0.27
C SER A 77 -47.94 13.76 -0.49
N GLU A 78 -48.61 13.51 0.63
CA GLU A 78 -50.01 13.78 0.99
C GLU A 78 -50.98 14.15 -0.16
N ALA A 79 -52.07 13.38 -0.27
CA ALA A 79 -53.31 13.80 -0.92
C ALA A 79 -54.48 13.57 0.07
N PRO A 80 -55.26 14.59 0.45
CA PRO A 80 -56.46 14.43 1.27
C PRO A 80 -57.69 14.13 0.39
N ASP A 81 -58.50 13.16 0.82
CA ASP A 81 -59.74 12.69 0.18
C ASP A 81 -60.97 13.22 0.95
N PRO A 82 -62.01 13.76 0.30
CA PRO A 82 -63.35 13.90 0.87
C PRO A 82 -64.29 12.75 0.49
#